data_AF-A0A6G0XGJ8-F1
#
_entry.id   AF-A0A6G0XGJ8-F1
#
_cell.length_a   1.000
_cell.length_b   1.000
_cell.length_c   1.000
_cell.angle_alpha   90.00
_cell.angle_beta   90.00
_cell.angle_gamma   90.00
#
_symmetry.space_group_name_H-M   'P 1'
#
loop_
_entity.id
_entity.type
_entity.pdbx_description
1 polymer ?
#
loop_
_entity_poly.entity_id
_entity_poly.type
_entity_poly.pdbx_seq_one_letter_code
_entity_poly.pdbx_strand_id
1 'polypeptide(L)'
;MSDQTTNRTNCCVYGCSSRADQDKDISFHLIPKQGSRTVKIVNKLGIEEFVDIRKAWDKMLKSGKKLTNVMKVSSKHFLKNDYILPDVPCKKKTLKKNAIPSKNLPLQLPVNAYVQNRIQRKRDRYILEETPSTSNSFCQSNEENIIIEANEENPKIVEEIISGLSQPTSHLQTCKCDKS
;
A
#
# COMPACT_ATOMS: atom_id res chain seq x y z
N MET A 1 -19.99 36.36 9.39
CA MET A 1 -19.99 34.88 9.43
C MET A 1 -19.22 34.39 8.21
N SER A 2 -18.00 33.89 8.38
CA SER A 2 -17.20 33.36 7.27
C SER A 2 -17.57 31.91 7.05
N ASP A 3 -18.26 31.61 5.95
CA ASP A 3 -18.56 30.25 5.50
C ASP A 3 -17.25 29.46 5.36
N GLN A 4 -17.00 28.56 6.31
CA GLN A 4 -15.84 27.67 6.25
C GLN A 4 -16.20 26.50 5.33
N THR A 5 -16.12 26.71 4.02
CA THR A 5 -16.22 25.62 3.06
C THR A 5 -15.02 24.66 3.27
N THR A 6 -15.23 23.59 4.04
CA THR A 6 -14.17 22.63 4.36
C THR A 6 -13.80 21.85 3.10
N ASN A 7 -12.53 21.89 2.71
CA ASN A 7 -12.02 21.10 1.60
C ASN A 7 -11.81 19.64 2.04
N ARG A 8 -12.73 18.75 1.69
CA ARG A 8 -12.68 17.31 2.04
C ARG A 8 -11.78 16.48 1.11
N THR A 9 -10.74 17.09 0.53
CA THR A 9 -9.80 16.39 -0.35
C THR A 9 -8.91 15.46 0.47
N ASN A 10 -8.79 14.20 0.02
CA ASN A 10 -7.87 13.21 0.60
C ASN A 10 -6.76 12.85 -0.40
N CYS A 11 -5.59 12.46 0.12
CA CYS A 11 -4.52 11.92 -0.71
C CYS A 11 -4.90 10.55 -1.28
N CYS A 12 -4.54 10.28 -2.54
CA CYS A 12 -4.83 9.01 -3.18
C CYS A 12 -3.76 7.93 -2.98
N VAL A 13 -2.60 8.28 -2.41
CA VAL A 13 -1.52 7.32 -2.14
C VAL A 13 -1.99 6.29 -1.12
N TYR A 14 -1.71 5.02 -1.39
CA TYR A 14 -2.07 3.95 -0.48
C TYR A 14 -1.37 4.12 0.88
N GLY A 15 -2.15 4.01 1.97
CA GLY A 15 -1.67 4.21 3.34
C GLY A 15 -1.49 5.67 3.77
N CYS A 16 -1.72 6.65 2.89
CA CYS A 16 -1.63 8.06 3.26
C CYS A 16 -2.92 8.56 3.91
N SER A 17 -2.80 9.16 5.10
CA SER A 17 -3.91 9.73 5.88
C SER A 17 -4.06 11.25 5.71
N SER A 18 -3.33 11.88 4.78
CA SER A 18 -3.37 13.35 4.64
C SER A 18 -4.70 13.84 4.07
N ARG A 19 -5.27 14.86 4.71
CA ARG A 19 -6.58 15.44 4.37
C ARG A 19 -6.51 16.96 4.39
N ALA A 20 -7.12 17.62 3.39
CA ALA A 20 -7.01 19.06 3.22
C ALA A 20 -7.76 19.89 4.29
N ASP A 21 -8.71 19.29 5.00
CA ASP A 21 -9.41 19.89 6.13
C ASP A 21 -8.58 19.86 7.42
N GLN A 22 -7.70 18.87 7.57
CA GLN A 22 -6.87 18.64 8.76
C GLN A 22 -5.44 19.19 8.59
N ASP A 23 -4.81 18.97 7.44
CA ASP A 23 -3.43 19.34 7.16
C ASP A 23 -3.34 20.67 6.37
N LYS A 24 -3.40 21.82 7.07
CA LYS A 24 -3.42 23.15 6.42
C LYS A 24 -2.13 23.52 5.67
N ASP A 25 -0.99 22.95 6.06
CA ASP A 25 0.31 23.22 5.45
C ASP A 25 0.62 22.35 4.22
N ILE A 26 -0.32 21.48 3.84
CA ILE A 26 -0.15 20.54 2.74
C ILE A 26 -0.90 21.02 1.50
N SER A 27 -0.18 21.00 0.38
CA SER A 27 -0.78 21.22 -0.94
C SER A 27 -1.22 19.89 -1.55
N PHE A 28 -2.33 19.88 -2.27
CA PHE A 28 -2.84 18.70 -2.98
C PHE A 28 -2.76 18.92 -4.48
N HIS A 29 -2.07 18.03 -5.18
CA HIS A 29 -1.76 18.13 -6.60
C HIS A 29 -2.59 17.13 -7.39
N LEU A 30 -3.21 17.58 -8.48
CA LEU A 30 -3.97 16.71 -9.39
C LEU A 30 -3.04 15.74 -10.11
N ILE A 31 -3.55 14.54 -10.37
CA ILE A 31 -2.90 13.59 -11.28
C ILE A 31 -2.80 14.22 -12.68
N PRO A 32 -1.64 14.16 -13.36
CA PRO A 32 -1.51 14.62 -14.74
C PRO A 32 -2.49 13.91 -15.67
N LYS A 33 -3.01 14.63 -16.68
CA LYS A 33 -3.84 14.02 -17.73
C LYS A 33 -2.99 13.02 -18.53
N GLN A 34 -3.63 11.94 -18.99
CA GLN A 34 -2.98 10.98 -19.88
C GLN A 34 -2.56 11.65 -21.19
N GLY A 35 -1.34 11.34 -21.66
CA GLY A 35 -0.78 11.92 -22.87
C GLY A 35 -0.40 13.40 -22.74
N SER A 36 -0.49 13.99 -21.54
CA SER A 36 -0.23 15.42 -21.38
C SER A 36 1.24 15.79 -21.58
N ARG A 37 2.16 14.92 -21.16
CA ARG A 37 3.61 15.11 -21.26
C ARG A 37 4.36 13.82 -21.00
N THR A 38 5.55 13.74 -21.57
CA THR A 38 6.53 12.68 -21.32
C THR A 38 7.65 13.18 -20.41
N VAL A 39 8.24 12.27 -19.65
CA VAL A 39 9.35 12.52 -18.74
C VAL A 39 10.45 11.49 -19.01
N LYS A 40 11.70 11.93 -18.89
CA LYS A 40 12.88 11.09 -19.02
C LYS A 40 13.10 10.34 -17.70
N ILE A 41 13.16 9.01 -17.74
CA ILE A 41 13.39 8.14 -16.58
C ILE A 41 14.57 7.22 -16.90
N VAL A 42 15.42 6.97 -15.91
CA VAL A 42 16.48 5.97 -16.00
C VAL A 42 15.95 4.66 -15.42
N ASN A 43 15.96 3.59 -16.20
CA ASN A 43 15.50 2.30 -15.74
C ASN A 43 16.57 1.60 -14.87
N LYS A 44 16.26 0.40 -14.37
CA LYS A 44 17.18 -0.38 -13.52
C LYS A 44 18.48 -0.79 -14.23
N LEU A 45 18.49 -0.77 -15.56
CA LEU A 45 19.64 -1.11 -16.40
C LEU A 45 20.47 0.14 -16.78
N GLY A 46 20.14 1.31 -16.24
CA GLY A 46 20.82 2.57 -16.59
C GLY A 46 20.40 3.15 -17.93
N ILE A 47 19.43 2.56 -18.62
CA ILE A 47 18.96 3.03 -19.93
C ILE A 47 17.92 4.13 -19.72
N GLU A 48 18.07 5.20 -20.48
CA GLU A 48 17.15 6.34 -20.48
C GLU A 48 15.94 6.04 -21.36
N GLU A 49 14.74 6.21 -20.81
CA GLU A 49 13.46 6.03 -21.51
C GLU A 49 12.56 7.25 -21.34
N PHE A 50 11.73 7.53 -22.34
CA PHE A 50 10.68 8.56 -22.27
C PHE A 50 9.34 7.91 -21.94
N VAL A 51 8.79 8.25 -20.79
CA VAL A 51 7.54 7.65 -20.29
C VAL A 51 6.50 8.74 -20.09
N ASP A 52 5.24 8.42 -20.37
CA ASP A 52 4.12 9.29 -20.01
C ASP A 52 4.12 9.54 -18.48
N ILE A 53 4.01 10.80 -18.08
CA ILE A 53 4.12 11.16 -16.66
C ILE A 53 3.03 10.53 -15.80
N ARG A 54 1.83 10.32 -16.33
CA ARG A 54 0.74 9.69 -15.59
C ARG A 54 1.06 8.21 -15.34
N LYS A 55 1.65 7.52 -16.32
CA LYS A 55 2.16 6.15 -16.12
C LYS A 55 3.27 6.11 -15.05
N ALA A 56 4.17 7.10 -15.04
CA ALA A 56 5.19 7.22 -14.01
C ALA A 56 4.57 7.41 -12.61
N TRP A 57 3.57 8.29 -12.47
CA TRP A 57 2.83 8.49 -11.22
C TRP A 57 2.08 7.22 -10.79
N ASP A 58 1.40 6.53 -11.71
CA ASP A 58 0.67 5.29 -11.42
C ASP A 58 1.57 4.22 -10.81
N LYS A 59 2.75 4.03 -11.40
CA LYS A 59 3.78 3.10 -10.92
C LYS A 59 4.28 3.43 -9.51
N MET A 60 4.45 4.72 -9.20
CA MET A 60 5.02 5.16 -7.91
C MET A 60 3.98 5.18 -6.79
N LEU A 61 2.77 5.67 -7.05
CA LEU A 61 1.76 5.89 -6.02
C LEU A 61 1.13 4.59 -5.51
N LYS A 62 1.15 3.51 -6.32
CA LYS A 62 0.59 2.19 -5.99
C LYS A 62 -0.79 2.29 -5.32
N SER A 63 -1.67 3.13 -5.88
CA SER A 63 -2.93 3.55 -5.23
C SER A 63 -3.93 2.40 -5.04
N GLY A 64 -3.66 1.21 -5.57
CA GLY A 64 -4.56 0.04 -5.54
C GLY A 64 -5.81 0.21 -6.41
N LYS A 65 -5.89 1.29 -7.19
CA LYS A 65 -6.99 1.63 -8.10
C LYS A 65 -6.41 2.28 -9.34
N LYS A 66 -7.18 2.22 -10.43
CA LYS A 66 -6.93 3.05 -11.60
C LYS A 66 -6.94 4.52 -11.20
N LEU A 67 -5.83 5.23 -11.45
CA LEU A 67 -5.78 6.68 -11.23
C LEU A 67 -6.82 7.37 -12.11
N THR A 68 -7.52 8.37 -11.58
CA THR A 68 -8.45 9.24 -12.31
C THR A 68 -7.95 10.68 -12.27
N ASN A 69 -8.44 11.52 -13.19
CA ASN A 69 -7.99 12.92 -13.29
C ASN A 69 -8.45 13.80 -12.11
N VAL A 70 -9.40 13.30 -11.30
CA VAL A 70 -9.91 14.01 -10.11
C VAL A 70 -9.13 13.67 -8.84
N MET A 71 -8.37 12.58 -8.86
CA MET A 71 -7.55 12.17 -7.72
C MET A 71 -6.43 13.18 -7.47
N LYS A 72 -6.02 13.29 -6.21
CA LYS A 72 -4.98 14.23 -5.78
C LYS A 72 -3.95 13.54 -4.89
N VAL A 73 -2.71 13.98 -5.00
CA VAL A 73 -1.57 13.54 -4.20
C VAL A 73 -1.13 14.68 -3.30
N SER A 74 -0.90 14.41 -2.03
CA SER A 74 -0.40 15.41 -1.09
C SER A 74 1.06 15.77 -1.36
N SER A 75 1.47 16.98 -0.99
CA SER A 75 2.84 17.48 -1.13
C SER A 75 3.89 16.67 -0.35
N LYS A 76 3.47 15.85 0.63
CA LYS A 76 4.35 14.95 1.38
C LYS A 76 5.07 13.91 0.51
N HIS A 77 4.60 13.66 -0.71
CA HIS A 77 5.16 12.64 -1.61
C HIS A 77 6.20 13.15 -2.60
N PHE A 78 6.53 14.44 -2.56
CA PHE A 78 7.50 15.09 -3.42
C PHE A 78 8.67 15.62 -2.61
N LEU A 79 9.83 15.75 -3.25
CA LEU A 79 11.00 16.39 -2.68
C LEU A 79 10.85 17.91 -2.77
N LYS A 80 11.59 18.64 -1.92
CA LYS A 80 11.64 20.11 -1.98
C LYS A 80 12.04 20.59 -3.39
N ASN A 81 12.98 19.90 -4.03
CA ASN A 81 13.49 20.26 -5.36
C ASN A 81 12.52 19.95 -6.51
N ASP A 82 11.42 19.24 -6.27
CA ASP A 82 10.38 19.00 -7.27
C ASP A 82 9.45 20.21 -7.46
N TYR A 83 9.55 21.20 -6.57
CA TYR A 83 8.73 22.41 -6.60
C TYR A 83 9.39 23.52 -7.42
N ILE A 84 8.53 24.31 -8.05
CA ILE A 84 8.91 25.60 -8.64
C ILE A 84 9.09 26.58 -7.48
N LEU A 85 10.24 27.26 -7.43
CA LEU A 85 10.59 28.24 -6.40
C LEU A 85 10.41 27.71 -4.96
N PRO A 86 11.16 26.66 -4.56
CA PRO A 86 10.94 25.97 -3.29
C PRO A 86 11.19 26.80 -2.04
N ASP A 87 11.96 27.88 -2.16
CA ASP A 87 12.35 28.78 -1.07
C ASP A 87 11.45 30.03 -0.99
N VAL A 88 10.55 30.23 -1.95
CA VAL A 88 9.62 31.35 -1.96
C VAL A 88 8.35 30.95 -1.20
N PRO A 89 7.94 31.69 -0.15
CA PRO A 89 6.71 31.39 0.57
C PRO A 89 5.50 31.64 -0.33
N CYS A 90 4.78 30.57 -0.65
CA CYS A 90 3.60 30.58 -1.51
C CYS A 90 2.45 29.86 -0.82
N LYS A 91 1.22 30.40 -0.91
CA LYS A 91 0.01 29.76 -0.38
C LYS A 91 -0.25 28.37 -0.99
N LYS A 92 0.17 28.15 -2.24
CA LYS A 92 0.08 26.87 -2.94
C LYS A 92 1.40 26.59 -3.65
N LYS A 93 2.08 25.53 -3.24
CA LYS A 93 3.32 25.11 -3.92
C LYS A 93 2.95 24.49 -5.27
N THR A 94 3.72 24.80 -6.32
CA THR A 94 3.48 24.25 -7.67
C THR A 94 4.60 23.30 -8.05
N LEU A 95 4.25 22.14 -8.58
CA LEU A 95 5.22 21.14 -9.02
C LEU A 95 5.83 21.52 -10.37
N LYS A 96 7.11 21.18 -10.56
CA LYS A 96 7.78 21.19 -11.87
C LYS A 96 7.07 20.25 -12.83
N LYS A 97 7.22 20.50 -14.13
CA LYS A 97 6.54 19.71 -15.18
C LYS A 97 6.97 18.24 -15.18
N ASN A 98 8.20 17.96 -14.79
CA ASN A 98 8.79 16.61 -14.73
C ASN A 98 8.77 16.01 -13.32
N ALA A 99 8.10 16.62 -12.35
CA ALA A 99 8.05 16.11 -10.99
C ALA A 99 7.34 14.75 -10.93
N ILE A 100 8.03 13.77 -10.34
CA ILE A 100 7.51 12.42 -10.10
C ILE A 100 7.53 12.20 -8.57
N PRO A 101 6.43 11.70 -7.97
CA PRO A 101 6.41 11.34 -6.57
C PRO A 101 7.55 10.36 -6.26
N SER A 102 8.31 10.64 -5.21
CA SER A 102 9.49 9.86 -4.82
C SER A 102 9.63 9.69 -3.31
N LYS A 103 8.87 10.45 -2.50
CA LYS A 103 8.94 10.43 -1.04
C LYS A 103 7.73 9.73 -0.43
N ASN A 104 7.93 9.06 0.72
CA ASN A 104 6.86 8.45 1.51
C ASN A 104 5.93 7.54 0.66
N LEU A 105 6.52 6.78 -0.26
CA LEU A 105 5.79 5.89 -1.15
C LEU A 105 5.61 4.52 -0.49
N PRO A 106 4.50 3.83 -0.76
CA PRO A 106 4.27 2.49 -0.25
C PRO A 106 5.31 1.50 -0.79
N LEU A 107 5.91 0.72 0.11
CA LEU A 107 6.88 -0.32 -0.24
C LEU A 107 6.22 -1.46 -1.02
N GLN A 108 5.01 -1.86 -0.63
CA GLN A 108 4.27 -2.97 -1.23
C GLN A 108 2.93 -2.50 -1.82
N LEU A 109 2.45 -3.23 -2.83
CA LEU A 109 1.09 -3.06 -3.33
C LEU A 109 0.11 -3.51 -2.25
N PRO A 110 -1.09 -2.92 -2.18
CA PRO A 110 -2.13 -3.37 -1.26
C PRO A 110 -2.71 -4.70 -1.73
N VAL A 111 -1.99 -5.80 -1.51
CA VAL A 111 -2.59 -7.14 -1.59
C VAL A 111 -3.50 -7.24 -0.37
N ASN A 112 -4.80 -7.39 -0.60
CA ASN A 112 -5.87 -7.48 0.41
C ASN A 112 -6.20 -6.24 1.26
N ALA A 113 -5.23 -5.42 1.68
CA ALA A 113 -5.46 -4.43 2.73
C ALA A 113 -6.36 -3.23 2.32
N TYR A 114 -6.47 -2.86 1.04
CA TYR A 114 -7.46 -1.85 0.61
C TYR A 114 -8.91 -2.34 0.77
N VAL A 115 -9.19 -3.59 0.39
CA VAL A 115 -10.53 -4.19 0.50
C VAL A 115 -10.90 -4.33 1.96
N GLN A 116 -9.98 -4.84 2.79
CA GLN A 116 -10.20 -4.96 4.24
C GLN A 116 -10.44 -3.61 4.91
N ASN A 117 -9.64 -2.57 4.61
CA ASN A 117 -9.87 -1.22 5.16
C ASN A 117 -11.16 -0.57 4.66
N ARG A 118 -11.69 -0.97 3.50
CA ARG A 118 -13.00 -0.50 3.02
C ARG A 118 -14.14 -1.22 3.73
N ILE A 119 -13.99 -2.53 3.98
CA ILE A 119 -14.96 -3.33 4.74
C ILE A 119 -15.00 -2.85 6.19
N GLN A 120 -13.83 -2.63 6.82
CA GLN A 120 -13.74 -2.13 8.19
C GLN A 120 -14.43 -0.77 8.34
N ARG A 121 -14.12 0.20 7.46
CA ARG A 121 -14.80 1.50 7.47
C ARG A 121 -16.32 1.42 7.22
N LYS A 122 -16.81 0.37 6.55
CA LYS A 122 -18.25 0.12 6.43
C LYS A 122 -18.81 -0.44 7.75
N ARG A 123 -18.10 -1.36 8.42
CA ARG A 123 -18.48 -1.89 9.73
C ARG A 123 -18.49 -0.82 10.81
N ASP A 124 -17.43 -0.01 10.90
CA ASP A 124 -17.33 1.07 11.90
C ASP A 124 -18.47 2.10 11.74
N ARG A 125 -18.93 2.31 10.50
CA ARG A 125 -20.11 3.16 10.23
C ARG A 125 -21.40 2.53 10.77
N TYR A 126 -21.57 1.22 10.59
CA TYR A 126 -22.73 0.50 11.10
C TYR A 126 -22.77 0.49 12.64
N ILE A 127 -21.60 0.36 13.29
CA ILE A 127 -21.49 0.34 14.75
C ILE A 127 -21.82 1.70 15.40
N LEU A 128 -21.65 2.83 14.69
CA LEU A 128 -22.03 4.15 15.20
C LEU A 128 -23.55 4.44 15.14
N GLU A 129 -24.31 3.63 14.40
CA GLU A 129 -25.78 3.75 14.31
C GLU A 129 -26.51 2.93 15.39
N GLU A 130 -25.79 2.08 16.15
CA GLU A 130 -26.33 1.30 17.26
C GLU A 130 -25.70 1.78 18.59
N THR A 131 -26.23 2.86 19.16
CA THR A 131 -26.27 3.01 20.62
C THR A 131 -27.72 3.17 21.08
N PRO A 132 -28.08 2.62 22.25
CA PRO A 132 -29.35 1.94 22.45
C PRO A 132 -30.35 2.78 23.25
N SER A 133 -31.60 2.83 22.78
CA SER A 133 -32.74 2.94 23.71
C SER A 133 -32.90 1.59 24.42
N THR A 134 -32.44 1.57 25.67
CA THR A 134 -32.52 0.51 26.67
C THR A 134 -33.81 -0.32 26.67
N SER A 135 -33.68 -1.64 26.59
CA SER A 135 -34.27 -2.56 27.57
C SER A 135 -33.56 -3.92 27.54
N ASN A 136 -32.98 -4.27 28.69
CA ASN A 136 -32.42 -5.57 29.08
C ASN A 136 -33.18 -6.80 28.55
N SER A 137 -32.44 -7.76 28.03
CA SER A 137 -32.59 -9.17 28.43
C SER A 137 -31.21 -9.83 28.51
N PHE A 138 -30.69 -9.87 29.74
CA PHE A 138 -29.52 -10.63 30.14
C PHE A 138 -29.99 -12.01 30.60
N CYS A 139 -29.43 -13.07 30.02
CA CYS A 139 -29.49 -14.43 30.59
C CYS A 139 -28.08 -15.02 30.56
N GLN A 140 -27.36 -14.91 31.68
CA GLN A 140 -26.26 -15.83 32.00
C GLN A 140 -26.77 -16.85 33.03
N SER A 141 -26.53 -18.11 32.72
CA SER A 141 -26.45 -19.28 33.61
C SER A 141 -26.13 -20.48 32.70
N ASN A 142 -25.10 -21.32 32.87
CA ASN A 142 -24.24 -21.65 34.00
C ASN A 142 -22.89 -22.20 33.50
N GLU A 143 -21.84 -22.02 34.30
CA GLU A 143 -20.60 -22.81 34.24
C GLU A 143 -20.86 -24.23 34.78
N GLU A 144 -20.43 -25.24 34.05
CA GLU A 144 -20.03 -26.53 34.64
C GLU A 144 -18.64 -26.90 34.11
N ASN A 145 -17.68 -26.96 35.04
CA ASN A 145 -16.31 -27.44 34.86
C ASN A 145 -16.31 -28.94 34.59
N ILE A 146 -15.58 -29.39 33.57
CA ILE A 146 -14.97 -30.73 33.56
C ILE A 146 -13.51 -30.63 33.12
N ILE A 147 -12.62 -30.80 34.09
CA ILE A 147 -11.21 -31.15 33.92
C ILE A 147 -11.17 -32.62 33.49
N ILE A 148 -10.50 -32.95 32.39
CA ILE A 148 -10.03 -34.32 32.14
C ILE A 148 -8.53 -34.26 31.90
N GLU A 149 -7.83 -34.94 32.81
CA GLU A 149 -6.39 -35.13 32.90
C GLU A 149 -5.84 -35.91 31.70
N ALA A 150 -4.57 -35.64 31.39
CA ALA A 150 -3.79 -36.40 30.43
C ALA A 150 -3.67 -37.86 30.86
N ASN A 151 -3.85 -38.80 29.93
CA ASN A 151 -3.25 -40.12 30.03
C ASN A 151 -2.65 -40.52 28.67
N GLU A 152 -1.42 -40.97 28.80
CA GLU A 152 -0.44 -41.36 27.79
C GLU A 152 -0.65 -42.83 27.41
N GLU A 153 -1.03 -43.12 26.17
CA GLU A 153 -0.66 -44.37 25.50
C GLU A 153 -0.30 -44.08 24.03
N ASN A 154 0.97 -44.33 23.75
CA ASN A 154 1.73 -44.12 22.53
C ASN A 154 1.62 -45.36 21.59
N PRO A 155 2.48 -45.55 20.58
CA PRO A 155 2.55 -45.01 19.20
C PRO A 155 2.27 -46.11 18.15
N LYS A 156 1.69 -45.79 16.97
CA LYS A 156 2.06 -46.49 15.71
C LYS A 156 1.86 -45.58 14.49
N ILE A 157 2.92 -45.46 13.69
CA ILE A 157 3.00 -44.98 12.29
C ILE A 157 3.25 -43.46 12.12
N VAL A 158 4.47 -43.03 12.48
CA VAL A 158 5.19 -41.94 11.81
C VAL A 158 6.69 -42.26 11.73
N GLU A 159 7.07 -43.29 10.97
CA GLU A 159 8.43 -43.47 10.48
C GLU A 159 8.41 -44.24 9.15
N GLU A 160 8.28 -43.54 8.01
CA GLU A 160 8.72 -44.09 6.71
C GLU A 160 8.92 -43.05 5.59
N ILE A 161 9.45 -41.84 5.83
CA ILE A 161 9.94 -40.98 4.71
C ILE A 161 11.31 -40.32 4.97
N ILE A 162 11.96 -40.53 6.13
CA ILE A 162 13.30 -39.98 6.38
C ILE A 162 14.30 -41.11 6.72
N SER A 163 14.64 -41.92 5.72
CA SER A 163 15.90 -42.65 5.68
C SER A 163 16.35 -42.84 4.22
N GLY A 164 17.30 -42.01 3.82
CA GLY A 164 17.93 -42.02 2.49
C GLY A 164 19.16 -41.13 2.45
N LEU A 165 19.92 -41.12 3.56
CA LEU A 165 21.27 -40.57 3.62
C LEU A 165 22.24 -41.60 3.04
N SER A 166 22.98 -41.24 1.98
CA SER A 166 24.44 -41.25 2.03
C SER A 166 25.04 -40.64 0.76
N GLN A 167 25.86 -39.60 0.94
CA GLN A 167 26.84 -39.08 -0.03
C GLN A 167 28.07 -40.04 -0.06
N PRO A 168 29.27 -39.73 -0.66
CA PRO A 168 29.70 -38.61 -1.50
C PRO A 168 30.66 -39.01 -2.68
N THR A 169 31.25 -37.97 -3.29
CA THR A 169 32.57 -37.92 -3.96
C THR A 169 32.76 -38.42 -5.42
N SER A 170 33.02 -37.42 -6.26
CA SER A 170 34.28 -37.21 -7.01
C SER A 170 34.29 -37.36 -8.53
N HIS A 171 34.97 -36.35 -9.09
CA HIS A 171 35.87 -36.39 -10.23
C HIS A 171 35.36 -36.06 -11.64
N LEU A 172 36.12 -35.12 -12.22
CA LEU A 172 36.20 -34.63 -13.59
C LEU A 172 35.90 -35.70 -14.66
N GLN A 173 35.25 -35.33 -15.78
CA GLN A 173 35.96 -35.09 -17.05
C GLN A 173 35.02 -34.50 -18.12
N THR A 174 35.63 -33.67 -18.95
CA THR A 174 35.18 -32.98 -20.18
C THR A 174 34.48 -33.84 -21.23
N CYS A 175 33.70 -33.22 -22.14
CA CYS A 175 33.73 -33.36 -23.63
C CYS A 175 32.64 -32.46 -24.23
N LYS A 176 32.99 -31.34 -24.87
CA LYS A 176 33.17 -31.14 -26.33
C LYS A 176 31.87 -30.96 -27.13
N CYS A 177 31.80 -29.77 -27.73
CA CYS A 177 30.92 -29.38 -28.83
C CYS A 177 31.15 -30.27 -30.05
N ASP A 178 30.12 -30.49 -30.86
CA ASP A 178 30.29 -30.59 -32.31
C ASP A 178 29.06 -30.07 -33.05
N LYS A 179 29.36 -29.33 -34.12
CA LYS A 179 28.45 -28.86 -35.15
C LYS A 179 28.10 -30.01 -36.09
N SER A 180 26.89 -30.01 -36.62
CA SER A 180 26.62 -30.25 -38.05
C SER A 180 25.33 -29.56 -38.44
#